data_AF-A0A358NGK1-F1
#
_entry.id   AF-A0A358NGK1-F1
#
_cell.length_a   1.000
_cell.length_b   1.000
_cell.length_c   1.000
_cell.angle_alpha   90.00
_cell.angle_beta   90.00
_cell.angle_gamma   90.00
#
_symmetry.space_group_name_H-M   'P 1'
#
loop_
_entity.id
_entity.type
_entity.pdbx_description
1 polymer ?
#
loop_
_entity_poly.entity_id
_entity_poly.type
_entity_poly.pdbx_seq_one_letter_code
_entity_poly.pdbx_strand_id
1 'polypeptide(L)'
;MKKKILKNSLMSFMLVCVILLSTASPVFAAWGLPVSVDIKVDDNQTQTLYGYTVEGYDFYSLDDIAYILKGSSKKFDIQKNSDGSIELLKNTDFSEVDYTLCTSGVIRTGDVSFITKSYTIDARKIIYSIAVVDGEIYMRLSDVFQIF
;
A
#
# COMPACT_ATOMS: atom_id res chain seq x y z
N MET A 1 -10.88 38.99 -55.84
CA MET A 1 -9.89 39.10 -54.74
C MET A 1 -10.33 38.42 -53.42
N LYS A 2 -11.09 37.30 -53.43
CA LYS A 2 -11.69 36.72 -52.20
C LYS A 2 -11.19 35.31 -51.79
N LYS A 3 -10.32 34.66 -52.58
CA LYS A 3 -9.85 33.28 -52.27
C LYS A 3 -8.61 33.19 -51.38
N LYS A 4 -7.85 34.29 -51.21
CA LYS A 4 -6.56 34.28 -50.48
C LYS A 4 -6.73 34.36 -48.96
N ILE A 5 -7.84 34.94 -48.47
CA ILE A 5 -8.10 35.15 -47.04
C ILE A 5 -8.58 33.86 -46.36
N LEU A 6 -9.26 32.97 -47.09
CA LEU A 6 -9.78 31.72 -46.54
C LEU A 6 -8.68 30.69 -46.23
N LYS A 7 -7.59 30.66 -47.02
CA LYS A 7 -6.47 29.72 -46.83
C LYS A 7 -5.66 30.02 -45.56
N ASN A 8 -5.46 31.29 -45.23
CA ASN A 8 -4.70 31.69 -44.04
C ASN A 8 -5.50 31.51 -42.74
N SER A 9 -6.83 31.65 -42.79
CA SER A 9 -7.71 31.38 -41.63
C SER A 9 -7.78 29.89 -41.31
N LEU A 10 -7.86 29.02 -42.32
CA LEU A 10 -7.91 27.57 -42.13
C LEU A 10 -6.59 27.00 -41.57
N MET A 11 -5.46 27.54 -42.02
CA MET A 11 -4.12 27.11 -41.59
C MET A 11 -3.77 27.61 -40.19
N SER A 12 -4.32 28.77 -39.77
CA SER A 12 -4.19 29.28 -38.40
C SER A 12 -5.07 28.53 -37.40
N PHE A 13 -6.22 27.98 -37.82
CA PHE A 13 -7.09 27.19 -36.95
C PHE A 13 -6.52 25.78 -36.70
N MET A 14 -5.82 25.21 -37.69
CA MET A 14 -5.22 23.88 -37.58
C MET A 14 -4.00 23.86 -36.62
N LEU A 15 -3.23 24.95 -36.53
CA LEU A 15 -2.07 25.05 -35.64
C LEU A 15 -2.48 25.21 -34.16
N VAL A 16 -3.63 25.84 -33.89
CA VAL A 16 -4.15 26.03 -32.53
C VAL A 16 -4.71 24.73 -31.95
N CYS A 17 -5.28 23.84 -32.78
CA CYS A 17 -5.77 22.55 -32.30
C CYS A 17 -4.65 21.58 -31.89
N VAL A 18 -3.46 21.63 -32.51
CA VAL A 18 -2.35 20.71 -32.18
C VAL A 18 -1.73 21.01 -30.80
N ILE A 19 -1.81 22.25 -30.32
CA ILE A 19 -1.26 22.66 -29.02
C ILE A 19 -2.21 22.29 -27.85
N LEU A 20 -3.50 22.07 -28.12
CA LEU A 20 -4.49 21.66 -27.11
C LEU A 20 -4.57 20.14 -26.89
N LEU A 21 -3.80 19.36 -27.65
CA LEU A 21 -3.74 17.90 -27.56
C LEU A 21 -2.52 17.39 -26.79
N SER A 22 -1.80 18.25 -26.05
CA SER A 22 -0.89 17.77 -25.00
C SER A 22 -1.75 17.21 -23.86
N THR A 23 -2.22 15.98 -24.06
CA THR A 23 -2.66 15.10 -22.98
C THR A 23 -1.52 15.10 -21.98
N ALA A 24 -1.70 15.83 -20.87
CA ALA A 24 -0.86 15.66 -19.71
C ALA A 24 -1.01 14.20 -19.32
N SER A 25 -0.06 13.37 -19.74
CA SER A 25 0.06 12.02 -19.20
C SER A 25 0.20 12.23 -17.70
N PRO A 26 -0.69 11.68 -16.86
CA PRO A 26 -0.45 11.72 -15.43
C PRO A 26 0.90 11.05 -15.20
N VAL A 27 1.88 11.84 -14.75
CA VAL A 27 3.13 11.30 -14.22
C VAL A 27 2.74 10.75 -12.85
N PHE A 28 2.32 9.49 -12.82
CA PHE A 28 2.14 8.78 -11.56
C PHE A 28 3.53 8.71 -10.91
N ALA A 29 3.69 9.38 -9.78
CA ALA A 29 4.91 9.24 -8.98
C ALA A 29 5.00 7.77 -8.55
N ALA A 30 6.04 7.07 -8.97
CA ALA A 30 6.35 5.76 -8.40
C ALA A 30 6.66 5.97 -6.92
N TRP A 31 5.88 5.35 -6.04
CA TRP A 31 6.13 5.31 -4.61
C TRP A 31 6.45 3.86 -4.24
N GLY A 32 7.23 3.68 -3.17
CA GLY A 32 7.54 2.35 -2.67
C GLY A 32 8.63 1.65 -3.48
N LEU A 33 9.90 1.83 -3.10
CA LEU A 33 10.94 0.93 -3.57
C LEU A 33 10.70 -0.44 -2.92
N PRO A 34 10.70 -1.54 -3.68
CA PRO A 34 10.52 -2.86 -3.11
C PRO A 34 11.64 -3.15 -2.10
N VAL A 35 11.23 -3.62 -0.92
CA VAL A 35 12.14 -4.06 0.14
C VAL A 35 11.70 -5.43 0.62
N SER A 36 12.63 -6.21 1.12
CA SER A 36 12.32 -7.47 1.80
C SER A 36 13.13 -7.61 3.08
N VAL A 37 12.58 -8.39 4.01
CA VAL A 37 13.25 -8.72 5.27
C VAL A 37 12.95 -10.16 5.63
N ASP A 38 13.98 -10.86 6.09
CA ASP A 38 13.85 -12.20 6.60
C ASP A 38 13.48 -12.17 8.08
N ILE A 39 12.39 -12.85 8.42
CA ILE A 39 11.92 -12.99 9.80
C ILE A 39 12.01 -14.44 10.25
N LYS A 40 12.41 -14.64 11.50
CA LYS A 40 12.46 -15.95 12.15
C LYS A 40 11.36 -16.00 13.20
N VAL A 41 10.51 -17.02 13.13
CA VAL A 41 9.37 -17.19 14.02
C VAL A 41 9.60 -18.43 14.88
N ASP A 42 9.60 -18.27 16.22
CA ASP A 42 9.71 -19.36 17.21
C ASP A 42 10.75 -20.45 16.89
N ASP A 43 11.97 -20.03 16.52
CA ASP A 43 13.08 -20.91 16.12
C ASP A 43 12.83 -21.83 14.91
N ASN A 44 11.76 -21.58 14.17
CA ASN A 44 11.35 -22.31 12.98
C ASN A 44 11.98 -21.72 11.69
N GLN A 45 11.46 -22.14 10.52
CA GLN A 45 11.92 -21.70 9.20
C GLN A 45 11.90 -20.17 9.03
N THR A 46 12.95 -19.62 8.41
CA THR A 46 13.01 -18.24 7.97
C THR A 46 11.94 -17.98 6.91
N GLN A 47 11.14 -16.94 7.09
CA GLN A 47 10.16 -16.47 6.13
C GLN A 47 10.55 -15.08 5.64
N THR A 48 10.48 -14.85 4.33
CA THR A 48 10.75 -13.53 3.76
C THR A 48 9.45 -12.73 3.68
N LEU A 49 9.45 -11.56 4.29
CA LEU A 49 8.41 -10.54 4.14
C LEU A 49 8.80 -9.59 3.01
N TYR A 50 7.86 -9.30 2.13
CA TYR A 50 7.99 -8.28 1.09
C TYR A 50 7.21 -7.04 1.49
N GLY A 51 7.74 -5.89 1.13
CA GLY A 51 7.18 -4.60 1.49
C GLY A 51 7.69 -3.49 0.60
N TYR A 52 7.47 -2.26 1.06
CA TYR A 52 7.84 -1.06 0.33
C TYR A 52 8.53 -0.06 1.25
N THR A 53 9.68 0.46 0.81
CA THR A 53 10.29 1.64 1.40
C THR A 53 9.58 2.88 0.87
N VAL A 54 8.92 3.62 1.77
CA VAL A 54 8.30 4.90 1.42
C VAL A 54 8.74 5.97 2.41
N GLU A 55 9.16 7.13 1.87
CA GLU A 55 9.73 8.24 2.66
C GLU A 55 10.87 7.82 3.60
N GLY A 56 11.65 6.79 3.23
CA GLY A 56 12.77 6.28 4.02
C GLY A 56 12.39 5.31 5.14
N TYR A 57 11.12 4.90 5.23
CA TYR A 57 10.65 3.89 6.16
C TYR A 57 10.15 2.65 5.42
N ASP A 58 10.42 1.47 5.98
CA ASP A 58 9.97 0.20 5.42
C ASP A 58 8.62 -0.19 6.01
N PHE A 59 7.67 -0.46 5.13
CA PHE A 59 6.33 -0.91 5.49
C PHE A 59 6.03 -2.27 4.87
N TYR A 60 5.36 -3.12 5.64
CA TYR A 60 5.05 -4.51 5.29
C TYR A 60 3.57 -4.76 5.51
N SER A 61 2.97 -5.62 4.68
CA SER A 61 1.54 -5.94 4.77
C SER A 61 1.21 -6.50 6.16
N LEU A 62 0.22 -5.91 6.82
CA LEU A 62 -0.23 -6.39 8.14
C LEU A 62 -0.80 -7.81 8.04
N ASP A 63 -1.50 -8.10 6.95
CA ASP A 63 -2.11 -9.40 6.67
C ASP A 63 -1.01 -10.46 6.40
N ASP A 64 0.07 -10.12 5.67
CA ASP A 64 1.23 -11.03 5.47
C ASP A 64 1.91 -11.37 6.80
N ILE A 65 2.07 -10.38 7.69
CA ILE A 65 2.68 -10.62 8.99
C ILE A 65 1.80 -11.52 9.86
N ALA A 66 0.48 -11.26 9.91
CA ALA A 66 -0.45 -12.10 10.66
C ALA A 66 -0.47 -13.55 10.13
N TYR A 67 -0.43 -13.71 8.80
CA TYR A 67 -0.36 -15.01 8.16
C TYR A 67 0.93 -15.77 8.51
N ILE A 68 2.09 -15.11 8.45
CA ILE A 68 3.38 -15.76 8.79
C ILE A 68 3.43 -16.15 10.27
N LEU A 69 2.84 -15.36 11.16
CA LEU A 69 2.79 -15.66 12.59
C LEU A 69 1.71 -16.68 12.96
N LYS A 70 0.88 -17.14 12.02
CA LYS A 70 -0.13 -18.19 12.25
C LYS A 70 0.50 -19.45 12.83
N GLY A 71 -0.11 -19.99 13.88
CA GLY A 71 0.39 -21.16 14.60
C GLY A 71 1.56 -20.88 15.56
N SER A 72 2.11 -19.66 15.58
CA SER A 72 3.20 -19.28 16.50
C SER A 72 2.70 -18.78 17.86
N SER A 73 3.63 -18.61 18.81
CA SER A 73 3.46 -17.95 20.10
C SER A 73 3.14 -16.45 19.97
N LYS A 74 3.40 -15.87 18.80
CA LYS A 74 3.13 -14.46 18.45
C LYS A 74 2.00 -14.35 17.43
N LYS A 75 1.08 -15.30 17.40
CA LYS A 75 -0.09 -15.22 16.52
C LYS A 75 -1.05 -14.12 16.93
N PHE A 76 -1.69 -13.53 15.93
CA PHE A 76 -2.80 -12.61 16.10
C PHE A 76 -3.69 -12.66 14.86
N ASP A 77 -4.96 -12.27 15.02
CA ASP A 77 -5.91 -12.11 13.92
C ASP A 77 -6.28 -10.63 13.73
N ILE A 78 -6.80 -10.28 12.55
CA ILE A 78 -7.13 -8.91 12.16
C ILE A 78 -8.62 -8.83 11.90
N GLN A 79 -9.33 -8.05 12.71
CA GLN A 79 -10.75 -7.80 12.51
C GLN A 79 -10.97 -6.37 12.02
N LYS A 80 -11.48 -6.23 10.79
CA LYS A 80 -11.86 -4.96 10.18
C LYS A 80 -13.32 -4.66 10.52
N ASN A 81 -13.58 -3.61 11.30
CA ASN A 81 -14.92 -3.21 11.71
C ASN A 81 -15.59 -2.32 10.64
N SER A 82 -16.92 -2.25 10.68
CA SER A 82 -17.72 -1.46 9.72
C SER A 82 -17.50 0.05 9.81
N ASP A 83 -17.04 0.54 10.97
CA ASP A 83 -16.66 1.94 11.20
C ASP A 83 -15.24 2.27 10.69
N GLY A 84 -14.58 1.29 10.08
CA GLY A 84 -13.21 1.41 9.60
C GLY A 84 -12.14 1.23 10.67
N SER A 85 -12.49 1.01 11.94
CA SER A 85 -11.53 0.64 12.98
C SER A 85 -10.99 -0.78 12.75
N ILE A 86 -9.81 -1.04 13.30
CA ILE A 86 -9.18 -2.37 13.24
C ILE A 86 -8.97 -2.87 14.66
N GLU A 87 -9.35 -4.11 14.90
CA GLU A 87 -9.06 -4.81 16.13
C GLU A 87 -8.02 -5.89 15.86
N LEU A 88 -7.00 -5.96 16.71
CA LEU A 88 -5.93 -6.95 16.64
C LEU A 88 -6.13 -7.95 17.77
N LEU A 89 -6.57 -9.16 17.40
CA LEU A 89 -6.95 -10.22 18.33
C LEU A 89 -5.73 -11.07 18.65
N LYS A 90 -5.05 -10.77 19.76
CA LYS A 90 -3.84 -11.51 20.18
C LYS A 90 -4.14 -12.95 20.54
N ASN A 91 -3.17 -13.82 20.30
CA ASN A 91 -3.26 -15.25 20.56
C ASN A 91 -4.37 -15.96 19.73
N THR A 92 -4.87 -15.30 18.70
CA THR A 92 -5.83 -15.85 17.73
C THR A 92 -5.10 -16.12 16.42
N ASP A 93 -5.40 -17.24 15.77
CA ASP A 93 -4.83 -17.54 14.45
C ASP A 93 -5.49 -16.67 13.38
N PHE A 94 -4.67 -16.20 12.43
CA PHE A 94 -5.16 -15.44 11.28
C PHE A 94 -6.23 -16.23 10.52
N SER A 95 -7.41 -15.60 10.39
CA SER A 95 -8.66 -16.27 10.03
C SER A 95 -8.91 -16.39 8.52
N GLU A 96 -8.19 -15.64 7.69
CA GLU A 96 -8.37 -15.69 6.24
C GLU A 96 -7.84 -17.02 5.67
N VAL A 97 -8.73 -17.79 5.06
CA VAL A 97 -8.47 -19.19 4.66
C VAL A 97 -7.71 -19.28 3.33
N ASP A 98 -7.99 -18.38 2.40
CA ASP A 98 -7.43 -18.37 1.04
C ASP A 98 -6.39 -17.25 0.83
N TYR A 99 -5.71 -16.86 1.91
CA TYR A 99 -4.69 -15.81 1.84
C TYR A 99 -3.43 -16.28 1.12
N THR A 100 -2.95 -15.46 0.18
CA THR A 100 -1.72 -15.72 -0.57
C THR A 100 -0.69 -14.66 -0.20
N LEU A 101 0.45 -15.10 0.33
CA LEU A 101 1.57 -14.22 0.66
C LEU A 101 2.04 -13.44 -0.58
N CYS A 102 2.41 -12.18 -0.37
CA CYS A 102 3.21 -11.48 -1.36
C CYS A 102 4.55 -12.21 -1.56
N THR A 103 4.89 -12.54 -2.81
CA THR A 103 6.11 -13.33 -3.13
C THR A 103 7.17 -12.55 -3.90
N SER A 104 6.92 -11.29 -4.24
CA SER A 104 7.91 -10.46 -4.93
C SER A 104 7.70 -8.98 -4.67
N GLY A 105 8.81 -8.26 -4.53
CA GLY A 105 8.82 -6.80 -4.53
C GLY A 105 8.70 -6.28 -5.95
N VAL A 106 7.47 -6.05 -6.41
CA VAL A 106 7.22 -5.36 -7.68
C VAL A 106 7.15 -3.87 -7.41
N ILE A 107 7.82 -3.03 -8.20
CA ILE A 107 7.61 -1.58 -8.11
C ILE A 107 6.13 -1.30 -8.38
N ARG A 108 5.41 -0.80 -7.36
CA ARG A 108 4.01 -0.40 -7.49
C ARG A 108 3.96 1.01 -8.06
N THR A 109 3.02 1.23 -8.98
CA THR A 109 2.66 2.55 -9.49
C THR A 109 1.18 2.74 -9.19
N GLY A 110 0.78 3.79 -8.47
CA GLY A 110 -0.62 3.98 -8.08
C GLY A 110 -0.81 5.14 -7.13
N ASP A 111 -1.87 5.12 -6.35
CA ASP A 111 -2.11 6.05 -5.24
C ASP A 111 -1.74 5.39 -3.91
N VAL A 112 -0.79 5.98 -3.19
CA VAL A 112 -0.54 5.64 -1.79
C VAL A 112 -1.13 6.71 -0.89
N SER A 113 -1.78 6.27 0.17
CA SER A 113 -2.28 7.17 1.20
C SER A 113 -1.54 6.91 2.52
N PHE A 114 -0.92 7.95 3.05
CA PHE A 114 -0.40 7.96 4.42
C PHE A 114 -1.46 8.49 5.35
N ILE A 115 -1.96 7.61 6.22
CA ILE A 115 -3.03 7.96 7.15
C ILE A 115 -2.68 7.48 8.55
N THR A 116 -3.27 8.14 9.54
CA THR A 116 -3.33 7.60 10.89
C THR A 116 -4.57 6.75 11.05
N LYS A 117 -4.41 5.54 11.58
CA LYS A 117 -5.54 4.64 11.83
C LYS A 117 -5.56 4.18 13.28
N SER A 118 -6.76 4.05 13.82
CA SER A 118 -6.98 3.57 15.18
C SER A 118 -7.04 2.06 15.21
N TYR A 119 -6.31 1.48 16.16
CA TYR A 119 -6.26 0.06 16.45
C TYR A 119 -6.69 -0.19 17.89
N THR A 120 -7.40 -1.29 18.11
CA THR A 120 -7.71 -1.78 19.45
C THR A 120 -6.88 -3.03 19.72
N ILE A 121 -6.09 -3.00 20.81
CA ILE A 121 -5.27 -4.11 21.29
C ILE A 121 -5.49 -4.22 22.80
N ASP A 122 -5.92 -5.37 23.32
CA ASP A 122 -6.24 -5.56 24.75
C ASP A 122 -7.15 -4.47 25.33
N ALA A 123 -8.21 -4.10 24.61
CA ALA A 123 -9.11 -3.00 24.95
C ALA A 123 -8.46 -1.61 25.05
N ARG A 124 -7.19 -1.47 24.61
CA ARG A 124 -6.49 -0.18 24.50
C ARG A 124 -6.54 0.31 23.06
N LYS A 125 -6.90 1.58 22.92
CA LYS A 125 -6.86 2.28 21.63
C LYS A 125 -5.46 2.83 21.38
N ILE A 126 -4.84 2.43 20.28
CA ILE A 126 -3.53 2.90 19.82
C ILE A 126 -3.68 3.49 18.42
N ILE A 127 -2.93 4.54 18.11
CA ILE A 127 -2.96 5.19 16.80
C ILE A 127 -1.63 4.94 16.12
N TYR A 128 -1.66 4.34 14.93
CA TYR A 128 -0.49 4.12 14.10
C TYR A 128 -0.57 4.92 12.81
N SER A 129 0.59 5.39 12.36
CA SER A 129 0.78 5.88 10.99
C SER A 129 0.98 4.67 10.07
N ILE A 130 0.16 4.58 9.03
CA ILE A 130 0.17 3.45 8.09
C ILE A 130 0.27 3.96 6.65
N ALA A 131 0.73 3.08 5.77
CA ALA A 131 0.57 3.24 4.33
C ALA A 131 -0.61 2.39 3.87
N VAL A 132 -1.50 2.98 3.08
CA VAL A 132 -2.55 2.25 2.37
C VAL A 132 -2.16 2.19 0.90
N VAL A 133 -1.98 0.96 0.42
CA VAL A 133 -1.47 0.60 -0.91
C VAL A 133 -2.52 -0.27 -1.56
N ASP A 134 -3.15 0.18 -2.64
CA ASP A 134 -4.21 -0.59 -3.34
C ASP A 134 -5.35 -1.09 -2.40
N GLY A 135 -5.62 -0.36 -1.32
CA GLY A 135 -6.61 -0.71 -0.30
C GLY A 135 -6.11 -1.65 0.81
N GLU A 136 -4.89 -2.17 0.69
CA GLU A 136 -4.21 -2.98 1.70
C GLU A 136 -3.44 -2.10 2.70
N ILE A 137 -3.23 -2.63 3.91
CA ILE A 137 -2.61 -1.91 5.01
C ILE A 137 -1.18 -2.39 5.20
N TYR A 138 -0.26 -1.44 5.14
CA TYR A 138 1.15 -1.66 5.36
C TYR A 138 1.60 -0.90 6.62
N MET A 139 2.35 -1.60 7.47
CA MET A 139 2.82 -1.10 8.76
C MET A 139 4.32 -1.32 8.92
N ARG A 140 4.96 -0.49 9.74
CA ARG A 140 6.35 -0.72 10.15
C ARG A 140 6.38 -1.89 11.11
N LEU A 141 7.40 -2.76 11.01
CA LEU A 141 7.55 -3.89 11.92
C LEU A 141 7.66 -3.45 13.39
N SER A 142 8.27 -2.29 13.65
CA SER A 142 8.34 -1.71 14.99
C SER A 142 6.97 -1.42 15.61
N ASP A 143 5.97 -1.12 14.79
CA ASP A 143 4.60 -0.85 15.24
C ASP A 143 3.86 -2.18 15.47
N VAL A 144 4.11 -3.19 14.64
CA VAL A 144 3.54 -4.53 14.80
C VAL A 144 4.10 -5.24 16.03
N PHE A 145 5.38 -5.05 16.37
CA PHE A 145 5.95 -5.65 17.59
C PHE A 145 5.31 -5.17 18.89
N GLN A 146 4.68 -3.98 18.89
CA GLN A 146 3.96 -3.48 20.07
C GLN A 146 2.66 -4.24 20.36
N ILE A 147 2.25 -5.16 19.47
CA ILE A 147 1.14 -6.08 19.73
C ILE A 147 1.52 -7.07 20.85
N PHE A 148 2.78 -7.49 20.94
CA PHE A 148 3.23 -8.58 21.83
C PHE A 148 3.99 -8.11 23.06
#